data_AF-A0A969IYD9-F1
#
_entry.id   AF-A0A969IYD9-F1
#
_cell.length_a   1.000
_cell.length_b   1.000
_cell.length_c   1.000
_cell.angle_alpha   90.00
_cell.angle_beta   90.00
_cell.angle_gamma   90.00
#
_symmetry.space_group_name_H-M   'P 1'
#
loop_
_entity.id
_entity.type
_entity.pdbx_description
1 polymer ?
#
loop_
_entity_poly.entity_id
_entity_poly.type
_entity_poly.pdbx_seq_one_letter_code
_entity_poly.pdbx_strand_id
1 'polypeptide(L)' 'MKNDPPELLPFLTRLRTGIWLVGISSWLFGITDRTIACFADGYLSAIDIVQLATASFFFVSWLFLKPFSIRA' A
#
# COMPACT_ATOMS: atom_id res chain seq x y z
N MET A 1 -17.84 18.90 33.64
CA MET A 1 -17.23 19.04 32.30
C MET A 1 -17.02 17.63 31.78
N LYS A 2 -17.77 17.24 30.74
CA LYS A 2 -17.62 15.94 30.09
C LYS A 2 -16.35 16.05 29.26
N ASN A 3 -15.29 15.34 29.65
CA ASN A 3 -14.07 15.26 28.86
C ASN A 3 -14.39 14.29 27.71
N ASP A 4 -14.95 14.82 26.63
CA ASP A 4 -15.11 14.05 25.40
C ASP A 4 -13.71 13.54 25.00
N PRO A 5 -13.54 12.22 24.74
CA PRO A 5 -12.25 11.69 24.36
C PRO A 5 -11.79 12.44 23.11
N PRO A 6 -10.53 12.89 23.04
CA PRO A 6 -10.06 13.74 21.97
C PRO A 6 -10.39 13.09 20.62
N GLU A 7 -11.12 13.83 19.79
CA GLU A 7 -11.51 13.52 18.39
C GLU A 7 -10.34 12.98 17.53
N LEU A 8 -9.11 13.17 18.00
CA LEU A 8 -7.86 12.64 17.47
C LEU A 8 -7.84 11.12 17.30
N LEU A 9 -8.34 10.33 18.25
CA LEU A 9 -8.29 8.85 18.14
C LEU A 9 -9.11 8.29 16.96
N PRO A 10 -10.39 8.68 16.78
CA PRO A 10 -11.14 8.27 15.60
C PRO A 10 -10.58 8.87 14.30
N PHE A 11 -10.04 10.09 14.33
CA PHE A 11 -9.36 10.69 13.18
C PHE A 11 -8.11 9.90 12.75
N LEU A 12 -7.21 9.56 13.69
CA LEU A 12 -6.01 8.75 13.45
C LEU A 12 -6.36 7.38 12.87
N THR A 13 -7.44 6.77 13.34
CA THR A 13 -7.92 5.48 12.83
C THR A 13 -8.37 5.58 11.37
N ARG A 14 -9.12 6.63 11.02
CA ARG A 14 -9.56 6.91 9.64
C ARG A 14 -8.37 7.24 8.74
N LEU A 15 -7.44 8.08 9.21
CA LEU A 15 -6.23 8.47 8.48
C LEU A 15 -5.36 7.25 8.17
N ARG A 16 -5.11 6.39 9.16
CA ARG A 16 -4.34 5.15 8.98
C ARG A 16 -4.98 4.23 7.95
N THR A 17 -6.31 4.12 7.96
CA THR A 17 -7.06 3.35 6.95
C THR A 17 -6.94 3.98 5.56
N GLY A 18 -7.03 5.31 5.48
CA GLY A 18 -6.82 6.06 4.23
C GLY A 18 -5.42 5.85 3.65
N ILE A 19 -4.37 6.00 4.47
CA ILE A 19 -2.98 5.77 4.07
C ILE A 19 -2.79 4.33 3.59
N TRP A 20 -3.39 3.37 4.29
CA TRP A 20 -3.32 1.97 3.88
C TRP A 20 -3.94 1.73 2.50
N LEU A 21 -5.14 2.28 2.24
CA LEU A 21 -5.83 2.20 0.95
C LEU A 21 -5.08 2.91 -0.17
N VAL A 22 -4.59 4.14 0.08
CA VAL A 22 -3.78 4.89 -0.89
C VAL A 22 -2.49 4.14 -1.21
N GLY A 23 -1.86 3.51 -0.21
CA GLY A 23 -0.70 2.66 -0.41
C GLY A 23 -1.01 1.48 -1.33
N ILE A 24 -2.14 0.78 -1.14
CA ILE A 24 -2.57 -0.31 -2.04
C ILE A 24 -2.68 0.18 -3.48
N SER A 25 -3.38 1.30 -3.69
CA SER A 25 -3.55 1.88 -5.02
C SER A 25 -2.22 2.31 -5.64
N SER A 26 -1.32 2.89 -4.84
CA SER A 26 0.02 3.31 -5.27
C SER A 26 0.90 2.12 -5.69
N TRP A 27 0.88 1.02 -4.92
CA TRP A 27 1.60 -0.20 -5.27
C TRP A 27 1.04 -0.84 -6.55
N LEU A 28 -0.30 -0.96 -6.67
CA LEU A 28 -0.94 -1.49 -7.87
C LEU A 28 -0.59 -0.65 -9.11
N PHE A 29 -0.67 0.68 -8.98
CA PHE A 29 -0.31 1.60 -10.07
C PHE A 29 1.16 1.47 -10.46
N GLY A 30 2.08 1.44 -9.48
CA GLY A 30 3.52 1.33 -9.75
C GLY A 30 3.95 -0.01 -10.36
N ILE A 31 3.32 -1.12 -9.94
CA ILE A 31 3.55 -2.44 -10.56
C ILE A 31 2.99 -2.44 -11.99
N THR A 32 1.80 -1.88 -12.19
CA THR A 32 1.15 -1.83 -13.51
C THR A 32 1.95 -0.99 -14.49
N ASP A 33 2.41 0.20 -14.09
CA ASP A 33 3.26 1.09 -14.91
C ASP A 33 4.53 0.38 -15.38
N ARG A 34 5.28 -0.22 -14.44
CA ARG A 34 6.49 -0.99 -14.76
C ARG A 34 6.21 -2.19 -15.64
N THR A 35 5.10 -2.88 -15.40
CA THR A 35 4.67 -4.02 -16.24
C THR A 35 4.40 -3.55 -17.67
N ILE A 36 3.64 -2.46 -17.85
CA ILE A 36 3.33 -1.90 -19.17
C ILE A 36 4.61 -1.45 -19.88
N ALA A 37 5.55 -0.81 -19.18
CA ALA A 37 6.84 -0.42 -19.74
C ALA A 37 7.64 -1.64 -20.23
N CYS A 38 7.70 -2.72 -19.45
CA CYS A 38 8.38 -3.97 -19.85
C CYS A 38 7.70 -4.62 -21.06
N PHE A 39 6.37 -4.58 -21.14
CA PHE A 39 5.63 -5.08 -22.31
C PHE A 39 5.84 -4.20 -23.55
N ALA A 40 5.95 -2.89 -23.38
CA ALA A 40 6.22 -1.95 -24.47
C ALA A 40 7.65 -2.09 -25.03
N ASP A 41 8.63 -2.36 -24.16
CA ASP A 41 10.02 -2.62 -24.56
C ASP A 41 10.20 -3.99 -25.22
N GLY A 42 9.20 -4.89 -25.16
CA GLY A 42 9.22 -6.19 -25.82
C GLY A 42 10.24 -7.19 -25.26
N TYR A 43 10.93 -6.83 -24.18
CA TYR A 43 11.94 -7.64 -23.53
C TYR A 43 11.78 -7.55 -22.00
N LEU A 44 11.51 -8.68 -21.36
CA LEU A 44 11.54 -8.78 -19.90
C LEU A 44 12.98 -9.04 -19.46
N SER A 45 13.68 -8.00 -19.00
CA SER A 45 14.99 -8.17 -18.42
C SER A 45 14.90 -8.92 -17.09
N ALA A 46 15.94 -9.67 -16.74
CA ALA A 46 16.03 -10.31 -15.43
C ALA A 46 15.93 -9.29 -14.28
N ILE A 47 16.39 -8.05 -14.52
CA ILE A 47 16.28 -6.93 -13.56
C ILE A 47 14.82 -6.54 -13.34
N ASP A 48 14.02 -6.46 -14.40
CA ASP A 48 12.62 -6.06 -14.31
C ASP A 48 11.81 -7.09 -13.54
N ILE A 49 12.11 -8.38 -13.74
CA ILE A 49 11.49 -9.48 -12.99
C ILE A 49 11.81 -9.35 -11.50
N VAL A 50 13.07 -9.12 -11.14
CA VAL A 50 13.48 -8.95 -9.73
C VAL A 50 12.84 -7.69 -9.13
N GLN A 51 12.72 -6.60 -9.89
CA GLN A 51 12.04 -5.40 -9.43
C GLN A 51 10.54 -5.61 -9.24
N LEU A 52 9.85 -6.27 -10.18
CA LEU A 52 8.44 -6.62 -10.05
C LEU A 52 8.23 -7.55 -8.85
N ALA A 53 9.10 -8.54 -8.66
CA ALA A 53 9.02 -9.47 -7.54
C ALA A 53 9.23 -8.74 -6.19
N THR A 54 10.21 -7.83 -6.12
CA THR A 54 10.47 -7.02 -4.92
C THR A 54 9.33 -6.05 -4.64
N ALA A 55 8.81 -5.37 -5.66
CA ALA A 55 7.65 -4.48 -5.54
C ALA A 55 6.40 -5.26 -5.07
N SER A 56 6.20 -6.46 -5.61
CA SER A 56 5.12 -7.37 -5.23
C SER A 56 5.29 -7.88 -3.79
N PHE A 57 6.52 -8.22 -3.37
CA PHE A 57 6.81 -8.62 -2.00
C PHE A 57 6.53 -7.49 -1.00
N PHE A 58 6.93 -6.25 -1.32
CA PHE A 58 6.61 -5.10 -0.50
C PHE A 58 5.12 -4.77 -0.50
N PHE A 59 4.44 -4.94 -1.64
CA PHE A 59 2.99 -4.81 -1.71
C PHE A 59 2.28 -5.81 -0.80
N VAL A 60 2.68 -7.08 -0.84
CA VAL A 60 2.13 -8.13 0.04
C VAL A 60 2.43 -7.79 1.51
N SER A 61 3.66 -7.37 1.82
CA SER A 61 4.03 -6.90 3.16
C SER A 61 3.17 -5.71 3.62
N TRP A 62 2.84 -4.79 2.70
CA TRP A 62 1.95 -3.65 2.94
C TRP A 62 0.50 -4.08 3.21
N LEU A 63 0.01 -5.10 2.50
CA LEU A 63 -1.30 -5.71 2.76
C LEU A 63 -1.34 -6.34 4.17
N PHE A 64 -0.27 -6.99 4.60
CA PHE A 64 -0.16 -7.55 5.95
C PHE A 64 -0.08 -6.48 7.05
N LEU A 65 0.45 -5.29 6.74
CA LEU A 65 0.44 -4.13 7.64
C LEU A 65 -0.96 -3.53 7.86
N LYS A 66 -2.02 -4.17 7.34
CA LYS A 66 -3.43 -3.78 7.52
C LYS A 66 -3.64 -3.28 8.94
N PRO A 67 -4.21 -2.07 9.12
CA PRO A 67 -4.52 -1.56 10.43
C PRO A 67 -5.45 -2.57 11.12
N PHE A 68 -4.89 -3.38 12.03
CA PHE A 68 -5.67 -4.13 12.98
C PHE A 68 -6.48 -3.08 13.75
N SER A 69 -7.80 -3.13 13.56
CA SER A 69 -8.72 -2.43 14.45
C SER A 69 -8.48 -3.06 15.82
N ILE A 70 -7.73 -2.36 16.67
CA ILE A 70 -7.74 -2.62 18.10
C ILE A 70 -9.18 -2.31 18.50
N ARG A 71 -10.03 -3.34 18.50
CA ARG A 71 -11.28 -3.31 19.26
C ARG A 71 -10.85 -3.38 20.72
N ALA A 72 -10.69 -2.21 21.33
CA ALA A 72 -10.75 -2.03 22.77
C ALA A 72 -12.14 -1.47 23.10
#